data_AF-A0A519ZV29-F1
#
_entry.id   AF-A0A519ZV29-F1
#
_cell.length_a   1.000
_cell.length_b   1.000
_cell.length_c   1.000
_cell.angle_alpha   90.00
_cell.angle_beta   90.00
_cell.angle_gamma   90.00
#
_symmetry.space_group_name_H-M   'P 1'
#
loop_
_entity.id
_entity.type
_entity.pdbx_description
1 polymer ?
#
loop_
_entity_poly.entity_id
_entity_poly.type
_entity_poly.pdbx_seq_one_letter_code
_entity_poly.pdbx_strand_id
1 'polypeptide(L)'
;MSAAAPVALTPVGYDPASISPLPALMRQRLLILDGAMGTMIQRYPLEEEDFRGERFANHSHPLRGNNDLLSLTRPDIIRAIHAEYFAAGADMVETNTFSGTTIAQADYALEHVV
;
A
#
# COMPACT_ATOMS: atom_id res chain seq x y z
N MET A 1 6.35 38.86 -21.53
CA MET A 1 6.45 37.70 -20.63
C MET A 1 5.02 37.37 -20.20
N SER A 2 4.37 36.44 -20.89
CA SER A 2 2.98 36.05 -20.62
C SER A 2 3.00 34.99 -19.53
N ALA A 3 2.42 35.30 -18.37
CA ALA A 3 2.24 34.34 -17.29
C ALA A 3 1.22 33.28 -17.76
N ALA A 4 1.62 32.02 -17.78
CA ALA A 4 0.72 30.91 -18.04
C ALA A 4 -0.39 30.91 -16.98
N ALA A 5 -1.65 30.91 -17.42
CA ALA A 5 -2.79 30.81 -16.54
C ALA A 5 -2.74 29.47 -15.76
N PRO A 6 -3.18 29.43 -14.50
CA PRO A 6 -3.21 28.20 -13.73
C PRO A 6 -4.11 27.19 -14.45
N VAL A 7 -3.60 25.97 -14.65
CA VAL A 7 -4.39 24.83 -15.11
C VAL A 7 -5.40 24.54 -14.01
N ALA A 8 -6.68 24.82 -14.28
CA ALA A 8 -7.76 24.45 -13.39
C ALA A 8 -7.79 22.93 -13.28
N LEU A 9 -7.45 22.40 -12.11
CA LEU A 9 -7.67 21.00 -11.78
C LEU A 9 -9.17 20.75 -11.91
N THR A 10 -9.56 19.97 -12.91
CA THR A 10 -10.94 19.53 -13.04
C THR A 10 -11.23 18.69 -11.80
N PRO A 11 -12.22 19.04 -10.95
CA PRO A 11 -12.53 18.23 -9.79
C PRO A 11 -12.87 16.82 -10.27
N VAL A 12 -12.15 15.82 -9.73
CA VAL A 12 -12.50 14.40 -9.91
C VAL A 12 -13.96 14.28 -9.48
N GLY A 13 -14.85 13.99 -10.44
CA GLY A 13 -16.28 14.11 -10.26
C GLY A 13 -16.77 13.25 -9.10
N TYR A 14 -17.37 13.88 -8.09
CA TYR A 14 -18.20 13.20 -7.10
C TYR A 14 -19.43 12.65 -7.81
N ASP A 15 -19.52 11.32 -7.95
CA ASP A 15 -20.74 10.66 -8.40
C ASP A 15 -21.70 10.47 -7.20
N PRO A 16 -22.82 11.23 -7.13
CA PRO A 16 -23.79 11.13 -6.05
C PRO A 16 -24.53 9.79 -6.00
N ALA A 17 -24.40 8.92 -7.01
CA ALA A 17 -24.92 7.54 -6.98
C ALA A 17 -23.95 6.54 -6.30
N SER A 18 -22.68 6.93 -6.10
CA SER A 18 -21.60 6.08 -5.57
C SER A 18 -21.20 6.42 -4.14
N ILE A 19 -22.14 6.87 -3.31
CA ILE A 19 -21.86 7.28 -1.93
C ILE A 19 -21.28 6.07 -1.20
N SER A 20 -19.97 6.08 -0.96
CA SER A 20 -19.28 5.12 -0.10
C SER A 20 -20.14 4.88 1.15
N PRO A 21 -20.33 3.64 1.61
CA PRO A 21 -21.13 3.39 2.81
C PRO A 21 -20.47 3.98 4.07
N LEU A 22 -19.21 4.42 3.97
CA LEU A 22 -18.38 4.86 5.08
C LEU A 22 -19.01 6.00 5.91
N PRO A 23 -19.49 7.13 5.34
CA PRO A 23 -20.10 8.20 6.14
C PRO A 23 -21.38 7.76 6.85
N ALA A 24 -22.12 6.79 6.30
CA ALA A 24 -23.30 6.23 6.95
C ALA A 24 -22.91 5.33 8.12
N LEU A 25 -21.93 4.43 7.92
CA LEU A 25 -21.42 3.53 8.95
C LEU A 25 -20.78 4.28 10.13
N MET A 26 -19.99 5.34 9.84
CA MET A 26 -19.35 6.17 10.87
C MET A 26 -20.34 6.93 11.76
N ARG A 27 -21.58 7.16 11.31
CA ARG A 27 -22.65 7.75 12.15
C ARG A 27 -23.31 6.73 13.07
N GLN A 28 -23.24 5.44 12.74
CA GLN A 28 -23.92 4.37 13.46
C GLN A 28 -23.04 3.74 14.52
N ARG A 29 -21.72 3.66 14.28
CA ARG A 29 -20.75 3.04 15.19
C ARG A 29 -19.34 3.55 14.94
N LEU A 30 -18.45 3.30 15.90
CA LEU A 30 -17.01 3.43 15.70
C LEU A 30 -16.55 2.37 14.69
N LEU A 31 -15.64 2.78 13.80
CA LEU A 31 -14.96 1.89 12.86
C LEU A 31 -13.50 1.75 13.27
N ILE A 32 -12.97 0.54 13.15
CA ILE A 32 -11.61 0.19 13.54
C ILE A 32 -10.75 0.08 12.28
N LEU A 33 -9.69 0.88 12.21
CA LEU A 33 -8.60 0.70 11.24
C LEU A 33 -7.62 -0.35 11.78
N ASP A 34 -6.90 -1.00 10.88
CA ASP A 34 -5.88 -1.99 11.24
C ASP A 34 -4.67 -1.38 11.97
N GLY A 35 -3.73 -2.26 12.31
CA GLY A 35 -2.48 -1.89 12.97
C GLY A 35 -1.30 -1.81 12.00
N ALA A 36 -0.10 -1.73 12.57
CA ALA A 36 1.13 -1.59 11.79
C ALA A 36 1.49 -2.84 10.96
N MET A 37 1.38 -2.73 9.64
CA MET A 37 1.84 -3.72 8.65
C MET A 37 3.30 -4.14 8.87
N GLY A 38 4.22 -3.18 9.03
CA GLY A 38 5.65 -3.46 9.20
C GLY A 38 5.96 -4.32 10.43
N THR A 39 5.26 -4.11 11.54
CA THR A 39 5.43 -4.91 12.77
C THR A 39 4.96 -6.35 12.57
N MET A 40 3.92 -6.56 11.76
CA MET A 40 3.44 -7.90 11.42
C MET A 40 4.41 -8.61 10.47
N ILE A 41 4.94 -7.91 9.47
CA ILE A 41 5.96 -8.44 8.54
C ILE A 41 7.21 -8.91 9.30
N GLN A 42 7.67 -8.16 10.31
CA GLN A 42 8.85 -8.52 11.12
C GLN A 42 8.73 -9.88 11.86
N ARG A 43 7.53 -10.44 11.98
CA ARG A 43 7.32 -11.78 12.59
C ARG A 43 7.67 -12.92 11.64
N TYR A 44 7.76 -12.65 10.34
CA TYR A 44 8.10 -13.63 9.32
C TYR A 44 9.62 -13.66 9.12
N PRO A 45 10.24 -14.83 8.98
CA PRO A 45 11.69 -14.97 8.76
C PRO A 45 12.03 -14.67 7.29
N LEU A 46 11.82 -13.42 6.86
CA LEU A 46 12.02 -13.01 5.47
C LEU A 46 13.48 -12.67 5.19
N GLU A 47 13.99 -13.23 4.09
CA GLU A 47 15.32 -12.98 3.58
C GLU A 47 15.25 -12.29 2.20
N GLU A 48 16.40 -11.86 1.68
CA GLU A 48 16.51 -11.10 0.44
C GLU A 48 15.77 -11.75 -0.74
N GLU A 49 15.79 -13.08 -0.82
CA GLU A 49 15.12 -13.87 -1.84
C GLU A 49 13.60 -13.69 -1.82
N ASP A 50 12.99 -13.50 -0.64
CA ASP A 50 11.56 -13.24 -0.50
C ASP A 50 11.14 -11.87 -1.05
N PHE A 51 12.01 -10.87 -0.88
CA PHE A 51 11.78 -9.53 -1.44
C PHE A 51 12.03 -9.49 -2.95
N ARG A 52 12.90 -10.35 -3.48
CA ARG A 52 13.13 -10.45 -4.93
C ARG A 52 12.04 -11.23 -5.64
N GLY A 53 11.63 -12.37 -5.06
CA GLY A 53 10.84 -13.37 -5.76
C GLY A 53 11.44 -13.75 -7.12
N GLU A 54 10.62 -14.31 -7.99
CA GLU A 54 11.05 -14.62 -9.36
C GLU A 54 11.19 -13.34 -10.21
N ARG A 55 10.30 -12.36 -9.98
CA ARG A 55 10.18 -11.14 -10.79
C ARG A 55 11.44 -10.26 -10.74
N PHE A 56 12.14 -10.22 -9.60
CA PHE A 56 13.30 -9.36 -9.38
C PHE A 56 14.56 -10.16 -9.02
N ALA A 57 14.62 -11.45 -9.39
CA ALA A 57 15.74 -12.34 -9.07
C ALA A 57 17.10 -11.75 -9.45
N ASN A 58 17.20 -11.14 -10.64
CA ASN A 58 18.44 -10.55 -11.17
C ASN A 58 18.55 -9.04 -10.93
N HIS A 59 17.74 -8.46 -10.03
CA HIS A 59 17.78 -7.02 -9.76
C HIS A 59 19.13 -6.60 -9.18
N SER A 60 19.64 -5.45 -9.58
CA SER A 60 21.02 -5.05 -9.27
C SER A 60 21.22 -4.54 -7.84
N HIS A 61 20.15 -4.19 -7.14
CA HIS A 61 20.20 -3.59 -5.79
C HIS A 61 19.56 -4.53 -4.76
N PRO A 62 20.01 -4.50 -3.49
CA PRO A 62 19.31 -5.17 -2.40
C PRO A 62 17.85 -4.68 -2.30
N LEU A 63 16.92 -5.60 -2.06
CA LEU A 63 15.49 -5.30 -1.94
C LEU A 63 14.93 -5.55 -0.54
N ARG A 64 15.68 -6.22 0.34
CA ARG A 64 15.28 -6.43 1.74
C ARG A 64 15.02 -5.08 2.43
N GLY A 65 13.87 -4.98 3.07
CA GLY A 65 13.39 -3.75 3.72
C GLY A 65 12.33 -2.99 2.91
N ASN A 66 12.20 -3.26 1.61
CA ASN A 66 11.12 -2.72 0.79
C ASN A 66 9.82 -3.52 0.98
N ASN A 67 9.13 -3.30 2.11
CA ASN A 67 7.95 -4.07 2.49
C ASN A 67 6.81 -3.97 1.47
N ASP A 68 6.65 -2.84 0.79
CA ASP A 68 5.68 -2.63 -0.28
C ASP A 68 5.83 -3.67 -1.41
N LEU A 69 7.07 -4.08 -1.69
CA LEU A 69 7.39 -5.05 -2.73
C LEU A 69 6.84 -6.45 -2.45
N LEU A 70 6.63 -6.79 -1.17
CA LEU A 70 6.04 -8.06 -0.76
C LEU A 70 4.59 -8.21 -1.28
N SER A 71 3.91 -7.12 -1.62
CA SER A 71 2.62 -7.19 -2.32
C SER A 71 2.72 -7.88 -3.69
N LEU A 72 3.91 -7.88 -4.31
CA LEU A 72 4.19 -8.51 -5.60
C LEU A 72 4.91 -9.85 -5.45
N THR A 73 5.85 -9.96 -4.50
CA THR A 73 6.71 -11.14 -4.38
C THR A 73 6.22 -12.16 -3.36
N ARG A 74 5.51 -11.71 -2.32
CA ARG A 74 4.90 -12.54 -1.26
C ARG A 74 3.46 -12.11 -0.94
N PRO A 75 2.56 -12.09 -1.95
CA PRO A 75 1.17 -11.68 -1.74
C PRO A 75 0.41 -12.58 -0.75
N ASP A 76 0.90 -13.81 -0.53
CA ASP A 76 0.40 -14.74 0.48
C ASP A 76 0.57 -14.18 1.90
N ILE A 77 1.74 -13.61 2.23
CA ILE A 77 2.00 -13.01 3.55
C ILE A 77 1.16 -11.76 3.75
N ILE A 78 1.15 -10.84 2.78
CA ILE A 78 0.37 -9.59 2.91
C ILE A 78 -1.12 -9.89 3.08
N ARG A 79 -1.65 -10.88 2.35
CA ARG A 79 -3.03 -11.33 2.51
C ARG A 79 -3.29 -11.93 3.89
N ALA A 80 -2.37 -12.75 4.39
CA ALA A 80 -2.49 -13.35 5.72
C ALA A 80 -2.54 -12.27 6.81
N ILE A 81 -1.67 -11.26 6.74
CA ILE A 81 -1.65 -10.15 7.70
C ILE A 81 -2.97 -9.36 7.69
N HIS A 82 -3.50 -9.01 6.51
CA HIS A 82 -4.81 -8.35 6.45
C HIS A 82 -5.92 -9.23 7.01
N ALA A 83 -5.89 -10.54 6.74
CA ALA A 83 -6.86 -11.48 7.29
C ALA A 83 -6.79 -11.56 8.83
N GLU A 84 -5.59 -11.50 9.40
CA GLU A 84 -5.40 -11.42 10.86
C GLU A 84 -6.02 -10.14 11.45
N TYR A 85 -5.85 -8.99 10.79
CA TYR A 85 -6.49 -7.75 11.23
C TYR A 85 -8.01 -7.79 11.16
N PHE A 86 -8.58 -8.32 10.07
CA PHE A 86 -10.03 -8.52 9.98
C PHE A 86 -10.54 -9.51 11.05
N ALA A 87 -9.80 -10.60 11.29
CA ALA A 87 -10.15 -11.56 12.34
C ALA A 87 -10.07 -10.95 13.75
N ALA A 88 -9.19 -9.96 13.96
CA ALA A 88 -9.10 -9.19 15.20
C ALA A 88 -10.19 -8.11 15.35
N GLY A 89 -11.02 -7.90 14.33
CA GLY A 89 -12.14 -6.95 14.35
C GLY A 89 -11.87 -5.62 13.67
N ALA A 90 -10.82 -5.49 12.85
CA ALA A 90 -10.68 -4.34 11.98
C ALA A 90 -11.84 -4.28 10.98
N ASP A 91 -12.42 -3.10 10.81
CA ASP A 91 -13.44 -2.83 9.78
C ASP A 91 -12.80 -2.41 8.45
N MET A 92 -11.59 -1.87 8.54
CA MET A 92 -10.83 -1.31 7.44
C MET A 92 -9.37 -1.70 7.59
N VAL A 93 -8.69 -1.83 6.45
CA VAL A 93 -7.24 -2.05 6.38
C VAL A 93 -6.62 -1.03 5.45
N GLU A 94 -5.38 -0.64 5.73
CA GLU A 94 -4.57 0.12 4.78
C GLU A 94 -4.00 -0.79 3.70
N THR A 95 -3.71 -0.26 2.51
CA THR A 95 -2.93 -1.00 1.51
C THR A 95 -1.46 -1.08 1.95
N ASN A 96 -0.75 -2.15 1.58
CA ASN A 96 0.70 -2.24 1.79
C ASN A 96 1.48 -1.39 0.76
N THR A 97 1.32 -0.07 0.86
CA THR A 97 1.81 0.91 -0.13
C THR A 97 2.38 2.19 0.52
N PHE A 98 2.91 2.10 1.74
CA PHE A 98 3.43 3.26 2.47
C PHE A 98 4.58 3.97 1.72
N SER A 99 5.43 3.20 1.05
CA SER A 99 6.56 3.66 0.22
C SER A 99 6.32 3.42 -1.28
N GLY A 100 5.07 3.22 -1.70
CA GLY A 100 4.65 3.01 -3.08
C GLY A 100 4.68 4.28 -3.93
N THR A 101 5.81 5.01 -3.94
CA THR A 101 6.03 6.22 -4.73
C THR A 101 7.33 6.11 -5.51
N THR A 102 7.44 6.81 -6.65
CA THR A 102 8.66 6.79 -7.47
C THR A 102 9.87 7.29 -6.69
N ILE A 103 9.68 8.26 -5.81
CA ILE A 103 10.74 8.84 -4.97
C ILE A 103 11.27 7.82 -3.97
N ALA A 104 10.40 7.14 -3.22
CA ALA A 104 10.84 6.16 -2.23
C ALA A 104 11.41 4.88 -2.88
N GLN A 105 10.87 4.48 -4.03
CA GLN A 105 11.36 3.31 -4.75
C GLN A 105 12.72 3.54 -5.44
N ALA A 106 13.17 4.79 -5.57
CA ALA A 106 14.50 5.12 -6.11
C ALA A 106 15.64 4.58 -5.23
N ASP A 107 15.43 4.49 -3.91
CA ASP A 107 16.40 3.87 -2.97
C ASP A 107 16.66 2.39 -3.31
N TYR A 108 15.72 1.76 -4.02
CA TYR A 108 15.79 0.36 -4.46
C TYR A 108 15.96 0.21 -5.98
N ALA A 109 16.09 1.31 -6.75
CA ALA A 109 16.08 1.31 -8.22
C ALA A 109 14.81 0.67 -8.85
N LEU A 110 13.64 0.88 -8.24
CA LEU A 110 12.34 0.32 -8.63
C LEU A 110 11.29 1.38 -9.00
N GLU A 111 11.69 2.57 -9.42
CA GLU A 111 10.78 3.68 -9.76
C GLU A 111 9.75 3.30 -10.84
N HIS A 112 10.06 2.30 -11.67
CA HIS A 112 9.23 1.80 -12.75
C HIS A 112 8.17 0.76 -12.33
N VAL A 113 8.15 0.37 -11.05
CA VAL A 113 7.25 -0.67 -10.52
C VAL A 113 6.00 -0.08 -9.85
N VAL A 114 6.01 1.23 -9.58
CA VAL A 114 4.91 2.00 -8.97
C VAL A 114 4.04 2.72 -10.00
#